data_AF-A0A415NRW2-F1
#
_entry.id   AF-A0A415NRW2-F1
#
_cell.length_a   1.000
_cell.length_b   1.000
_cell.length_c   1.000
_cell.angle_alpha   90.00
_cell.angle_beta   90.00
_cell.angle_gamma   90.00
#
_symmetry.space_group_name_H-M   'P 1'
#
loop_
_entity.id
_entity.type
_entity.pdbx_description
1 polymer ?
#
loop_
_entity_poly.entity_id
_entity_poly.type
_entity_poly.pdbx_seq_one_letter_code
_entity_poly.pdbx_strand_id
1 'polypeptide(L)' 'MIKSYAKLKKQNKEKFKIPKSAQDTVPIDTIYKDGIFRMGNRYSKSYRFLDINYSIAYHLQRWYFSYGK' A
#
# COMPACT_ATOMS: atom_id res chain seq x y z
N MET A 1 34.60 -9.98 -13.67
CA MET A 1 33.32 -9.23 -13.54
C MET A 1 32.21 -10.13 -14.04
N ILE A 2 31.35 -10.66 -13.16
CA ILE A 2 30.34 -11.65 -13.55
C ILE A 2 29.28 -10.96 -14.41
N LYS A 3 29.24 -11.30 -15.71
CA LYS A 3 28.23 -10.82 -16.68
C LYS A 3 26.78 -11.10 -16.24
N SER A 4 26.58 -11.93 -15.21
CA SER A 4 25.26 -12.25 -14.66
C SER A 4 24.73 -11.26 -13.61
N TYR A 5 25.56 -10.53 -12.84
CA TYR A 5 25.02 -9.66 -11.78
C TYR A 5 24.22 -8.47 -12.34
N ALA A 6 24.73 -7.82 -13.38
CA ALA A 6 24.00 -6.75 -14.08
C ALA A 6 22.72 -7.29 -14.78
N LYS A 7 22.76 -8.53 -15.28
CA LYS A 7 21.61 -9.20 -15.91
C LYS A 7 20.54 -9.56 -14.87
N LEU A 8 20.97 -10.08 -13.71
CA LEU A 8 20.12 -10.36 -12.55
C LEU A 8 19.49 -9.08 -12.01
N LYS A 9 20.23 -7.98 -11.87
CA LYS A 9 19.67 -6.68 -11.44
C LYS A 9 18.64 -6.11 -12.42
N LYS A 10 18.81 -6.36 -13.73
CA LYS A 10 17.84 -5.99 -14.77
C LYS A 10 16.60 -6.90 -14.76
N GLN A 11 16.75 -8.18 -14.43
CA GLN A 11 15.65 -9.15 -14.31
C GLN A 11 14.87 -9.01 -12.99
N ASN A 12 15.56 -8.69 -11.88
CA ASN A 12 14.98 -8.38 -10.56
C ASN A 12 14.45 -6.96 -10.44
N LYS A 13 14.52 -6.15 -11.51
CA LYS A 13 13.63 -5.01 -11.63
C LYS A 13 12.23 -5.55 -11.92
N GLU A 14 11.58 -6.06 -10.88
CA GLU A 14 10.13 -6.19 -10.91
C GLU A 14 9.59 -4.82 -11.34
N LYS A 15 8.62 -4.83 -12.26
CA LYS A 15 7.94 -3.61 -12.68
C LYS A 15 7.10 -3.13 -11.48
N PHE A 16 7.76 -2.48 -10.53
CA PHE A 16 7.11 -1.87 -9.38
C PHE A 16 6.41 -0.60 -9.88
N LYS A 17 5.09 -0.71 -10.09
CA LYS A 17 4.27 0.46 -10.37
C LYS A 17 3.93 1.10 -9.03
N ILE A 18 4.48 2.29 -8.78
CA ILE A 18 4.09 3.10 -7.63
C ILE A 18 2.60 3.45 -7.78
N PRO A 19 1.74 3.09 -6.82
CA PRO A 19 0.33 3.50 -6.82
C PRO A 19 0.23 5.03 -6.88
N LYS A 20 -0.65 5.58 -7.71
CA LYS A 20 -0.82 7.04 -7.83
C LYS A 20 -1.91 7.57 -6.90
N SER A 21 -2.75 6.67 -6.37
CA SER A 21 -3.85 6.97 -5.46
C SER A 21 -4.05 5.83 -4.47
N ALA A 22 -4.80 6.09 -3.40
CA ALA A 22 -5.19 5.05 -2.45
C ALA A 22 -6.06 3.96 -3.13
N GLN A 23 -6.89 4.34 -4.11
CA GLN A 23 -7.72 3.41 -4.89
C GLN A 23 -6.88 2.48 -5.78
N ASP A 24 -5.68 2.88 -6.20
CA ASP A 24 -4.79 1.97 -6.94
C ASP A 24 -4.22 0.86 -6.03
N THR A 25 -4.12 1.12 -4.73
CA THR A 25 -3.70 0.14 -3.72
C THR A 25 -4.87 -0.71 -3.24
N VAL A 26 -6.07 -0.14 -3.19
CA VAL A 26 -7.28 -0.82 -2.74
C VAL A 26 -7.99 -1.45 -3.95
N PRO A 27 -8.14 -2.79 -4.02
CA PRO A 27 -8.67 -3.49 -5.19
C PRO A 27 -10.21 -3.36 -5.33
N ILE A 28 -10.72 -2.13 -5.45
CA ILE A 28 -12.14 -1.81 -5.66
C ILE A 28 -12.37 -1.44 -7.13
N ASP A 29 -13.29 -2.14 -7.78
CA ASP A 29 -13.65 -1.87 -9.18
C ASP A 29 -14.64 -0.72 -9.30
N THR A 30 -15.57 -0.60 -8.34
CA THR A 30 -16.67 0.38 -8.42
C THR A 30 -17.17 0.73 -7.02
N ILE A 31 -17.48 2.02 -6.81
CA ILE A 31 -18.22 2.52 -5.65
C ILE A 31 -19.58 2.99 -6.17
N TYR A 32 -20.65 2.32 -5.76
CA TYR A 32 -22.01 2.71 -6.12
C TYR A 32 -22.47 3.95 -5.35
N LYS A 33 -23.53 4.62 -5.84
CA LYS A 33 -24.06 5.85 -5.22
C LYS A 33 -24.53 5.65 -3.77
N ASP A 34 -24.90 4.43 -3.41
CA ASP A 34 -25.32 4.03 -2.06
C ASP A 34 -24.16 3.62 -1.15
N GLY A 35 -22.91 3.74 -1.63
CA GLY A 35 -21.70 3.44 -0.88
C GLY A 35 -21.28 1.97 -0.89
N ILE A 36 -21.91 1.11 -1.70
CA ILE A 36 -21.46 -0.27 -1.85
C ILE A 36 -20.19 -0.33 -2.72
N PHE A 37 -19.17 -1.03 -2.22
CA PHE A 37 -17.94 -1.36 -2.93
C PHE A 37 -18.11 -2.68 -3.69
N ARG A 38 -17.74 -2.71 -4.98
CA ARG A 38 -17.60 -3.94 -5.77
C ARG A 38 -16.14 -4.31 -5.95
N MET A 39 -15.82 -5.57 -5.70
CA MET A 39 -14.49 -6.17 -5.87
C MET A 39 -14.66 -7.53 -6.57
N GLY A 40 -14.61 -7.54 -7.89
CA GLY A 40 -15.03 -8.65 -8.74
C GLY A 40 -16.48 -9.00 -8.49
N ASN A 41 -16.69 -10.20 -7.94
CA ASN A 41 -18.02 -10.73 -7.57
C ASN A 41 -18.38 -10.51 -6.09
N ARG A 42 -17.55 -9.76 -5.34
CA ARG A 42 -17.78 -9.46 -3.92
C ARG A 42 -18.32 -8.05 -3.75
N TYR A 43 -19.22 -7.90 -2.78
CA TYR A 43 -19.84 -6.63 -2.43
C TYR A 43 -19.69 -6.38 -0.93
N SER A 44 -19.37 -5.15 -0.54
CA SER A 44 -19.23 -4.76 0.86
C SER A 44 -19.57 -3.29 1.07
N LYS A 45 -19.99 -2.91 2.27
CA LYS A 45 -20.11 -1.50 2.70
C LYS A 45 -18.87 -0.98 3.42
N SER A 46 -17.90 -1.84 3.68
CA SER A 46 -16.66 -1.47 4.39
C SER A 46 -15.46 -2.23 3.86
N TYR A 47 -14.32 -1.55 3.77
CA TYR A 47 -13.04 -2.14 3.42
C TYR A 47 -12.01 -1.82 4.52
N ARG A 48 -11.28 -2.84 5.00
CA ARG A 48 -10.23 -2.67 6.01
C ARG A 48 -8.87 -2.80 5.33
N PHE A 49 -8.03 -1.78 5.47
CA PHE A 49 -6.63 -1.81 5.06
C PHE A 49 -5.73 -1.36 6.20
N LEU A 50 -4.47 -1.78 6.16
CA LEU A 50 -3.43 -1.34 7.08
C LEU A 50 -2.59 -0.27 6.39
N ASP A 51 -2.53 0.92 6.98
CA ASP A 51 -1.61 1.96 6.56
C ASP A 51 -0.36 1.96 7.45
N ILE A 52 0.75 1.51 6.88
CA ILE A 52 2.04 1.41 7.58
C ILE A 52 2.59 2.79 7.92
N ASN A 53 2.37 3.79 7.05
CA ASN A 53 2.91 5.13 7.27
C ASN A 53 2.26 5.80 8.47
N TYR A 54 0.94 5.67 8.62
CA TYR A 54 0.24 6.17 9.82
C TYR A 54 0.61 5.37 11.08
N SER A 55 0.82 4.06 10.96
CA SER A 55 1.24 3.22 12.08
C SER A 55 2.61 3.63 12.62
N ILE A 56 3.56 3.92 11.71
CA ILE A 56 4.90 4.41 12.03
C ILE A 56 4.84 5.83 12.60
N ALA A 57 4.08 6.74 11.99
CA ALA A 57 3.93 8.11 12.50
C ALA A 57 3.37 8.13 13.94
N TYR A 58 2.36 7.32 14.21
CA TYR A 58 1.81 7.16 15.56
C TYR A 58 2.84 6.60 16.54
N HIS A 59 3.60 5.57 16.14
CA HIS A 59 4.66 5.01 16.98
C HIS A 59 5.76 6.05 17.26
N LEU A 60 6.21 6.78 16.25
CA LEU A 60 7.23 7.83 16.40
C LEU A 60 6.71 8.94 17.30
N GLN A 61 5.49 9.44 17.09
CA GLN A 61 4.87 10.45 17.94
C GLN A 61 4.80 9.99 19.40
N ARG A 62 4.34 8.76 19.64
CA ARG A 62 4.29 8.17 20.98
C ARG A 62 5.68 8.04 21.60
N TRP A 63 6.69 7.70 20.80
CA TRP A 63 8.07 7.59 21.23
C TRP A 63 8.67 8.96 21.62
N TYR A 64 8.43 10.00 20.82
CA TYR A 64 8.81 11.38 21.14
C TYR A 64 8.17 11.86 22.45
N PHE A 65 6.89 11.59 22.68
CA PHE A 65 6.23 11.95 23.94
C PHE A 65 6.72 11.13 25.15
N SER A 66 7.21 9.92 24.93
CA SER A 66 7.67 9.03 26.01
C SER A 66 9.15 9.19 26.36
N TYR A 67 9.98 9.62 25.41
CA TYR A 67 11.45 9.63 25.56
C TYR A 67 12.10 10.96 25.19
N GLY A 68 11.36 11.91 24.60
CA GLY A 68 11.83 13.27 24.38
C GLY A 68 11.72 14.11 25.65
N LYS A 69 12.79 14.11 26.45
CA LYS A 69 13.17 15.24 27.30
C LYS A 69 14.42 15.88 26.72
#